data_AF-A0A316QWC2-F1
#
_entry.id   AF-A0A316QWC2-F1
#
_cell.length_a   1.000
_cell.length_b   1.000
_cell.length_c   1.000
_cell.angle_alpha   90.00
_cell.angle_beta   90.00
_cell.angle_gamma   90.00
#
_symmetry.space_group_name_H-M   'P 1'
#
loop_
_entity.id
_entity.type
_entity.pdbx_description
1 polymer ?
#
loop_
_entity_poly.entity_id
_entity_poly.type
_entity_poly.pdbx_seq_one_letter_code
_entity_poly.pdbx_strand_id
1 'polypeptide(L)'
;MASGKRSVPRNKKISRKYVRRRILVLLVFLCLILGLLYGLYRLVAAGIAAIGKKQQLENTPPPVETPLSTPPPATDLPEQVTIQKDAASISAAGFTTRIMVNKQEVQTYQRPESILFGSDTEYAAGVKGITTFGGNHWRNTFTYGEQVVNEAKLSRSWEVSTGSLATPENGTWTGTGWTGQPLIVQWEDSVRATLGIYDSFKEKEGFTEVIYPAMDGKIYFMELSTGLETRAPIDLGQVFKG
;
A
#
# COMPACT_ATOMS: atom_id res chain seq x y z
N MET A 1 -49.94 70.88 -49.34
CA MET A 1 -48.80 70.08 -48.85
C MET A 1 -48.50 70.47 -47.41
N ALA A 2 -48.43 69.45 -46.54
CA ALA A 2 -47.88 69.37 -45.17
C ALA A 2 -48.02 70.55 -44.19
N SER A 3 -48.92 70.38 -43.21
CA SER A 3 -48.98 71.12 -41.95
C SER A 3 -48.05 70.47 -40.92
N GLY A 4 -47.01 71.19 -40.49
CA GLY A 4 -46.10 70.76 -39.43
C GLY A 4 -46.60 71.20 -38.05
N LYS A 5 -47.09 70.25 -37.23
CA LYS A 5 -47.42 70.50 -35.82
C LYS A 5 -46.24 70.14 -34.92
N ARG A 6 -45.77 71.13 -34.15
CA ARG A 6 -44.81 70.97 -33.04
C ARG A 6 -45.40 70.09 -31.93
N SER A 7 -44.65 69.08 -31.50
CA SER A 7 -44.97 68.23 -30.36
C SER A 7 -44.59 68.89 -29.02
N VAL A 8 -45.56 69.00 -28.12
CA VAL A 8 -45.37 69.43 -26.72
C VAL A 8 -44.92 68.24 -25.87
N PRO A 9 -43.94 68.37 -24.95
CA PRO A 9 -43.53 67.26 -24.09
C PRO A 9 -44.60 67.01 -23.01
N ARG A 10 -45.17 65.81 -23.02
CA ARG A 10 -46.18 65.36 -22.06
C ARG A 10 -45.50 64.95 -20.76
N ASN A 11 -45.51 65.84 -19.77
CA ASN A 11 -44.96 65.59 -18.44
C ASN A 11 -45.78 64.47 -17.73
N LYS A 12 -45.25 63.24 -17.70
CA LYS A 12 -45.90 62.09 -17.04
C LYS A 12 -45.81 62.29 -15.52
N LYS A 13 -46.91 62.73 -14.89
CA LYS A 13 -47.08 62.64 -13.44
C LYS A 13 -47.03 61.17 -13.03
N ILE A 14 -45.88 60.72 -12.52
CA ILE A 14 -45.73 59.37 -11.96
C ILE A 14 -46.69 59.26 -10.78
N SER A 15 -47.64 58.33 -10.88
CA SER A 15 -48.63 58.07 -9.85
C SER A 15 -47.94 57.76 -8.52
N ARG A 16 -48.26 58.52 -7.46
CA ARG A 16 -47.73 58.33 -6.08
C ARG A 16 -47.88 56.88 -5.59
N LYS A 17 -48.86 56.12 -6.10
CA LYS A 17 -49.08 54.70 -5.80
C LYS A 17 -47.98 53.79 -6.38
N TYR A 18 -47.44 54.14 -7.56
CA TYR A 18 -46.38 53.39 -8.24
C TYR A 18 -45.01 53.58 -7.57
N VAL A 19 -44.75 54.81 -7.10
CA VAL A 19 -43.55 55.13 -6.32
C VAL A 19 -43.57 54.42 -4.96
N ARG A 20 -44.72 54.40 -4.26
CA ARG A 20 -44.88 53.65 -3.00
C ARG A 20 -44.64 52.15 -3.13
N ARG A 21 -45.11 51.52 -4.22
CA ARG A 21 -44.85 50.08 -4.47
C ARG A 21 -43.37 49.79 -4.74
N ARG A 22 -42.65 50.66 -5.46
CA ARG A 22 -41.20 50.51 -5.67
C ARG A 22 -40.40 50.71 -4.39
N ILE A 23 -40.78 51.66 -3.55
CA ILE A 23 -40.15 51.85 -2.23
C ILE A 23 -40.36 50.61 -1.35
N LEU A 24 -41.56 50.03 -1.35
CA LEU A 24 -41.84 48.80 -0.59
C LEU A 24 -40.97 47.62 -1.07
N VAL A 25 -40.86 47.42 -2.39
CA VAL A 25 -40.02 46.36 -2.96
C VAL A 25 -38.54 46.57 -2.65
N LEU A 26 -38.05 47.81 -2.72
CA LEU A 26 -36.67 48.13 -2.34
C LEU A 26 -36.40 47.90 -0.85
N LEU A 27 -37.36 48.17 0.04
CA LEU A 27 -37.24 47.87 1.46
C LEU A 27 -37.19 46.37 1.73
N VAL A 28 -38.01 45.56 1.04
CA VAL A 28 -37.96 44.10 1.15
C VAL A 28 -36.61 43.56 0.65
N PHE A 29 -36.10 44.10 -0.47
CA PHE A 29 -34.81 43.70 -1.01
C PHE A 29 -33.65 44.10 -0.09
N LEU A 30 -33.72 45.28 0.53
CA LEU A 30 -32.75 45.72 1.54
C LEU A 30 -32.76 44.79 2.76
N CYS A 31 -33.93 44.39 3.25
CA CYS A 31 -34.06 43.45 4.36
C CYS A 31 -33.47 42.07 4.02
N LEU A 32 -33.63 41.58 2.79
CA LEU A 32 -33.02 40.33 2.33
C LEU A 32 -31.49 40.42 2.27
N ILE A 33 -30.95 41.54 1.77
CA ILE A 33 -29.49 41.77 1.72
C ILE A 33 -28.92 41.84 3.14
N LEU A 34 -29.58 42.56 4.06
CA LEU A 34 -29.17 42.65 5.46
C LEU A 34 -29.22 41.28 6.15
N GLY A 35 -30.23 40.46 5.86
CA GLY A 35 -30.32 39.08 6.34
C GLY A 35 -29.19 38.18 5.84
N LEU A 36 -28.83 38.28 4.56
CA LEU A 36 -27.69 37.56 3.97
C LEU A 36 -26.35 37.98 4.57
N LEU A 37 -26.13 39.29 4.73
CA LEU A 37 -24.93 39.83 5.37
C LEU A 37 -24.82 39.37 6.84
N TYR A 38 -25.94 39.37 7.57
CA TYR A 38 -25.98 38.87 8.94
C TYR A 38 -25.70 37.36 9.02
N GLY A 39 -26.24 36.57 8.08
CA GLY A 39 -25.95 35.15 7.96
C GLY A 39 -24.48 34.85 7.71
N LEU A 40 -23.85 35.59 6.79
CA LEU A 40 -22.42 35.47 6.48
C LEU A 40 -21.55 35.85 7.70
N TYR A 41 -21.91 36.93 8.39
CA TYR A 41 -21.24 37.36 9.63
C TYR A 41 -21.28 36.26 10.70
N ARG A 42 -22.42 35.61 10.91
CA ARG A 42 -22.57 34.50 11.87
C ARG A 42 -21.73 33.28 11.48
N LEU A 43 -21.62 32.98 10.19
CA LEU A 43 -20.83 31.86 9.68
C LEU A 43 -19.33 32.09 9.86
N VAL A 44 -18.85 33.31 9.58
CA VAL A 44 -17.46 33.72 9.82
C VAL A 44 -17.14 33.75 11.32
N ALA A 45 -18.03 34.29 12.15
CA ALA A 45 -17.84 34.32 13.60
C ALA A 45 -17.79 32.90 14.19
N ALA A 46 -18.60 31.96 13.70
CA ALA A 46 -18.55 30.55 14.10
C ALA A 46 -17.25 29.86 13.64
N GLY A 47 -16.77 30.17 12.43
CA GLY A 47 -15.48 29.68 11.93
C GLY A 47 -14.30 30.16 12.78
N ILE A 48 -14.27 31.45 13.14
CA ILE A 48 -13.23 32.03 14.01
C ILE A 48 -13.28 31.42 15.42
N ALA A 49 -14.47 31.21 15.98
CA ALA A 49 -14.62 30.55 17.28
C ALA A 49 -14.15 29.09 17.25
N ALA A 50 -14.38 28.37 16.15
CA ALA A 50 -13.89 26.99 15.97
C ALA A 50 -12.36 26.92 15.84
N ILE A 51 -11.73 27.92 15.21
CA ILE A 51 -10.28 28.04 15.12
C ILE A 51 -9.67 28.37 16.50
N GLY A 52 -10.27 29.31 17.24
CA GLY A 52 -9.83 29.66 18.60
C GLY A 52 -9.94 28.48 19.58
N LYS A 53 -10.97 27.62 19.42
CA LYS A 53 -11.14 26.42 20.26
C LYS A 53 -10.13 25.32 19.94
N LYS A 54 -9.61 25.24 18.71
CA LYS A 54 -8.54 24.30 18.34
C LYS A 54 -7.15 24.73 18.80
N GLN A 55 -6.90 26.02 19.03
CA GLN A 55 -5.60 26.51 19.47
C GLN A 55 -5.35 26.39 20.99
N GLN A 56 -6.35 26.06 21.81
CA GLN A 56 -6.22 26.08 23.28
C GLN A 56 -6.24 24.69 23.95
N LEU A 57 -5.94 23.61 23.22
CA LEU A 57 -5.88 22.26 23.80
C LEU A 57 -4.76 21.43 23.19
N GLU A 58 -3.51 21.89 23.32
CA GLU A 58 -2.35 21.00 23.22
C GLU A 58 -1.13 21.58 23.93
N ASN A 59 -1.21 21.70 25.26
CA ASN A 59 -0.01 21.73 26.10
C ASN A 59 0.31 20.28 26.48
N THR A 60 0.75 19.50 25.50
CA THR A 60 1.37 18.19 25.75
C THR A 60 2.82 18.46 26.16
N PRO A 61 3.31 17.93 27.29
CA PRO A 61 4.72 18.07 27.65
C PRO A 61 5.60 17.52 26.52
N PRO A 62 6.82 18.07 26.30
CA PRO A 62 7.73 17.57 25.28
C PRO A 62 7.93 16.06 25.45
N PRO A 63 8.08 15.29 24.34
CA PRO A 63 8.28 13.86 24.43
C PRO A 63 9.52 13.61 25.29
N VAL A 64 9.37 12.80 26.34
CA VAL A 64 10.52 12.22 27.02
C VAL A 64 11.20 11.33 25.98
N GLU A 65 12.39 11.71 25.53
CA GLU A 65 13.23 10.85 24.71
C GLU A 65 13.43 9.54 25.47
N THR A 66 12.74 8.49 25.02
CA THR A 66 13.01 7.14 25.51
C THR A 66 14.35 6.77 24.88
N PRO A 67 15.40 6.51 25.67
CA PRO A 67 16.67 6.08 25.10
C PRO A 67 16.41 4.84 24.24
N LEU A 68 16.82 4.91 22.98
CA LEU A 68 16.75 3.78 22.06
C LEU A 68 17.46 2.62 22.78
N SER A 69 16.72 1.56 23.12
CA SER A 69 17.36 0.35 23.63
C SER A 69 18.30 -0.13 22.54
N THR A 70 19.60 0.05 22.75
CA THR A 70 20.62 -0.62 21.95
C THR A 70 20.29 -2.10 22.02
N PRO A 71 19.94 -2.76 20.91
CA PRO A 71 19.72 -4.19 20.93
C PRO A 71 20.98 -4.84 21.49
N PRO A 72 20.84 -5.82 22.40
CA PRO A 72 22.00 -6.57 22.87
C PRO A 72 22.79 -7.08 21.65
N PRO A 73 24.14 -7.12 21.70
CA PRO A 73 24.94 -7.62 20.61
C PRO A 73 24.38 -8.96 20.16
N ALA A 74 23.99 -9.06 18.88
CA ALA A 74 23.58 -10.32 18.32
C ALA A 74 24.74 -11.30 18.55
N THR A 75 24.48 -12.37 19.30
CA THR A 75 25.47 -13.43 19.44
C THR A 75 25.61 -14.06 18.06
N ASP A 76 26.80 -13.99 17.48
CA ASP A 76 27.08 -14.61 16.20
C ASP A 76 26.69 -16.08 16.28
N LEU A 77 25.79 -16.49 15.39
CA LEU A 77 25.44 -17.90 15.25
C LEU A 77 26.72 -18.65 14.87
N PRO A 78 26.95 -19.86 15.42
CA PRO A 78 28.10 -20.65 15.03
C PRO A 78 28.04 -20.89 13.52
N GLU A 79 29.18 -20.70 12.85
CA GLU A 79 29.36 -20.86 11.40
C GLU A 79 28.90 -22.24 10.90
N GLN A 80 28.83 -23.22 11.81
CA GLN A 80 28.26 -24.54 11.57
C GLN A 80 27.31 -24.95 12.71
N VAL A 81 26.03 -25.11 12.39
CA VAL A 81 25.06 -25.75 13.29
C VAL A 81 25.28 -27.26 13.24
N THR A 82 25.92 -27.82 14.26
CA THR A 82 26.02 -29.27 14.42
C THR A 82 24.79 -29.77 15.18
N ILE A 83 23.85 -30.40 14.47
CA ILE A 83 22.71 -31.07 15.12
C ILE A 83 23.26 -32.31 15.82
N GLN A 84 23.34 -32.27 17.16
CA GLN A 84 23.67 -33.45 17.97
C GLN A 84 22.61 -34.53 17.72
N LYS A 85 23.05 -35.73 17.36
CA LYS A 85 22.17 -36.90 17.21
C LYS A 85 21.77 -37.35 18.62
N ASP A 86 20.68 -36.81 19.17
CA ASP A 86 20.18 -37.20 20.50
C ASP A 86 18.93 -38.11 20.45
N ALA A 87 18.59 -38.64 21.64
CA ALA A 87 17.68 -39.75 21.93
C ALA A 87 16.23 -39.61 21.42
N ALA A 88 15.83 -38.45 20.91
CA ALA A 88 14.57 -38.26 20.19
C ALA A 88 14.62 -38.74 18.72
N SER A 89 15.66 -39.50 18.34
CA SER A 89 15.81 -40.01 16.97
C SER A 89 14.54 -40.75 16.51
N ILE A 90 14.09 -40.45 15.29
CA ILE A 90 12.90 -41.06 14.68
C ILE A 90 13.03 -42.61 14.64
N SER A 91 14.26 -43.12 14.72
CA SER A 91 14.57 -44.54 14.89
C SER A 91 14.03 -45.15 16.19
N ALA A 92 13.99 -44.39 17.29
CA ALA A 92 13.34 -44.83 18.54
C ALA A 92 11.81 -45.00 18.39
N ALA A 93 11.21 -44.29 17.43
CA ALA A 93 9.80 -44.45 17.06
C ALA A 93 9.57 -45.54 15.98
N GLY A 94 10.58 -46.37 15.68
CA GLY A 94 10.50 -47.49 14.73
C GLY A 94 10.73 -47.12 13.26
N PHE A 95 11.11 -45.88 12.97
CA PHE A 95 11.38 -45.47 11.58
C PHE A 95 12.80 -45.85 11.15
N THR A 96 12.92 -46.33 9.92
CA THR A 96 14.22 -46.56 9.27
C THR A 96 14.48 -45.47 8.23
N THR A 97 15.75 -45.12 8.05
CA THR A 97 16.17 -44.15 7.04
C THR A 97 17.09 -44.84 6.03
N ARG A 98 17.01 -44.41 4.77
CA ARG A 98 17.85 -44.89 3.67
C ARG A 98 18.35 -43.68 2.89
N ILE A 99 19.57 -43.74 2.40
CA ILE A 99 20.15 -42.68 1.57
C ILE A 99 20.03 -43.09 0.11
N MET A 100 19.40 -42.25 -0.70
CA MET A 100 19.25 -42.47 -2.13
C MET A 100 20.10 -41.47 -2.91
N VAL A 101 21.06 -41.95 -3.70
CA VAL A 101 21.89 -41.14 -4.60
C VAL A 101 21.68 -41.67 -6.02
N ASN A 102 21.24 -40.81 -6.93
CA ASN A 102 20.94 -41.19 -8.33
C ASN A 102 20.04 -42.45 -8.44
N LYS A 103 19.00 -42.51 -7.59
CA LYS A 103 18.05 -43.64 -7.49
C LYS A 103 18.67 -44.96 -7.01
N GLN A 104 19.89 -44.95 -6.48
CA GLN A 104 20.51 -46.11 -5.84
C GLN A 104 20.63 -45.90 -4.33
N GLU A 105 20.36 -46.96 -3.57
CA GLU A 105 20.53 -46.95 -2.12
C GLU A 105 22.02 -47.06 -1.77
N VAL A 106 22.51 -46.14 -0.93
CA VAL A 106 23.90 -46.11 -0.45
C VAL A 106 23.93 -46.06 1.07
N GLN A 107 25.01 -46.55 1.67
CA GLN A 107 25.17 -46.55 3.13
C GLN A 107 25.64 -45.19 3.67
N THR A 108 26.45 -44.47 2.89
CA THR A 108 26.96 -43.15 3.22
C THR A 108 26.97 -42.27 1.99
N TYR A 109 26.86 -40.97 2.19
CA TYR A 109 27.01 -39.98 1.13
C TYR A 109 27.74 -38.77 1.68
N GLN A 110 28.82 -38.38 1.01
CA GLN A 110 29.47 -37.10 1.20
C GLN A 110 29.33 -36.33 -0.11
N ARG A 111 28.81 -35.11 -0.04
CA ARG A 111 28.73 -34.24 -1.22
C ARG A 111 30.15 -33.81 -1.62
N PRO A 112 30.50 -33.81 -2.92
CA PRO A 112 31.80 -33.33 -3.39
C PRO A 112 32.06 -31.86 -3.07
N GLU A 113 31.02 -31.03 -3.15
CA GLU A 113 31.06 -29.60 -2.89
C GLU A 113 30.28 -29.25 -1.63
N SER A 114 30.83 -28.44 -0.74
CA SER A 114 30.08 -27.95 0.42
C SER A 114 29.00 -26.97 -0.06
N ILE A 115 27.77 -27.15 0.44
CA ILE A 115 26.76 -26.08 0.34
C ILE A 115 26.91 -25.22 1.59
N LEU A 116 27.23 -23.95 1.38
CA LEU A 116 27.32 -22.94 2.42
C LEU A 116 26.42 -21.78 2.03
N PHE A 117 25.53 -21.40 2.94
CA PHE A 117 24.77 -20.15 2.86
C PHE A 117 25.43 -19.20 3.85
N GLY A 118 26.07 -18.15 3.35
CA GLY A 118 26.69 -17.13 4.21
C GLY A 118 25.67 -16.39 5.06
N SER A 119 26.13 -15.33 5.73
CA SER A 119 25.24 -14.43 6.48
C SER A 119 24.12 -13.85 5.62
N ASP A 120 23.08 -13.32 6.26
CA ASP A 120 22.04 -12.54 5.57
C ASP A 120 22.63 -11.45 4.67
N THR A 121 23.65 -10.75 5.13
CA THR A 121 24.32 -9.70 4.35
C THR A 121 25.17 -10.23 3.18
N GLU A 122 25.75 -11.42 3.27
CA GLU A 122 26.59 -11.97 2.20
C GLU A 122 25.77 -12.68 1.12
N TYR A 123 24.87 -13.57 1.54
CA TYR A 123 24.13 -14.41 0.60
C TYR A 123 22.97 -13.66 -0.06
N ALA A 124 22.33 -12.71 0.65
CA ALA A 124 21.25 -11.90 0.08
C ALA A 124 21.72 -10.59 -0.56
N ALA A 125 23.00 -10.20 -0.46
CA ALA A 125 23.53 -8.93 -1.00
C ALA A 125 23.20 -8.71 -2.49
N GLY A 126 23.18 -9.78 -3.29
CA GLY A 126 22.97 -9.71 -4.73
C GLY A 126 21.52 -9.47 -5.16
N VAL A 127 20.54 -9.52 -4.25
CA VAL A 127 19.13 -9.36 -4.62
C VAL A 127 18.45 -8.34 -3.74
N LYS A 128 17.99 -7.25 -4.36
CA LYS A 128 17.29 -6.17 -3.68
C LYS A 128 15.83 -6.54 -3.48
N GLY A 129 15.40 -6.69 -2.23
CA GLY A 129 13.99 -6.89 -1.89
C GLY A 129 13.73 -7.95 -0.82
N ILE A 130 12.48 -8.41 -0.78
CA ILE A 130 11.96 -9.46 0.11
C ILE A 130 11.81 -10.72 -0.75
N THR A 131 12.78 -11.63 -0.64
CA THR A 131 12.94 -12.77 -1.58
C THR A 131 12.46 -14.11 -1.03
N THR A 132 12.14 -14.14 0.26
CA THR A 132 11.61 -15.31 0.97
C THR A 132 10.67 -14.84 2.08
N PHE A 133 9.93 -15.78 2.67
CA PHE A 133 9.21 -15.49 3.90
C PHE A 133 10.17 -15.03 4.99
N GLY A 134 9.89 -13.89 5.62
CA GLY A 134 10.78 -13.24 6.58
C GLY A 134 11.89 -12.38 5.97
N GLY A 135 11.84 -12.12 4.66
CA GLY A 135 12.71 -11.17 3.96
C GLY A 135 13.91 -11.80 3.26
N ASN A 136 14.64 -12.69 3.96
CA ASN A 136 15.85 -13.35 3.45
C ASN A 136 15.93 -14.84 3.89
N HIS A 137 17.00 -15.55 3.54
CA HIS A 137 17.16 -16.98 3.89
C HIS A 137 17.23 -17.25 5.40
N TRP A 138 17.56 -16.24 6.22
CA TRP A 138 17.53 -16.31 7.69
C TRP A 138 16.17 -15.94 8.29
N ARG A 139 15.26 -15.36 7.50
CA ARG A 139 13.89 -14.95 7.87
C ARG A 139 13.84 -13.90 8.99
N ASN A 140 14.78 -12.96 9.00
CA ASN A 140 14.99 -12.04 10.13
C ASN A 140 14.78 -10.54 9.82
N THR A 141 14.47 -10.14 8.58
CA THR A 141 14.34 -8.70 8.25
C THR A 141 12.89 -8.25 8.05
N PHE A 142 12.05 -9.05 7.37
CA PHE A 142 10.67 -8.71 6.96
C PHE A 142 10.48 -7.42 6.13
N THR A 143 11.53 -6.63 5.95
CA THR A 143 11.57 -5.38 5.18
C THR A 143 12.84 -5.34 4.33
N TYR A 144 12.88 -4.42 3.37
CA TYR A 144 14.08 -4.09 2.60
C TYR A 144 14.20 -2.58 2.46
N GLY A 145 15.35 -2.03 2.86
CA GLY A 145 15.61 -0.58 2.85
C GLY A 145 15.00 0.16 4.04
N GLU A 146 15.22 1.47 4.05
CA GLU A 146 14.71 2.40 5.06
C GLU A 146 13.69 3.36 4.42
N GLN A 147 12.72 3.83 5.20
CA GLN A 147 11.71 4.78 4.76
C GLN A 147 11.68 5.99 5.68
N VAL A 148 11.64 7.19 5.10
CA VAL A 148 11.40 8.43 5.85
C VAL A 148 9.89 8.65 6.00
N VAL A 149 9.41 8.70 7.25
CA VAL A 149 7.99 8.89 7.58
C VAL A 149 7.77 10.30 8.10
N ASN A 150 7.19 11.17 7.27
CA ASN A 150 6.99 12.59 7.63
C ASN A 150 5.71 12.84 8.41
N GLU A 151 4.60 12.20 8.03
CA GLU A 151 3.25 12.53 8.56
C GLU A 151 2.59 11.38 9.36
N ALA A 152 3.29 10.25 9.54
CA ALA A 152 2.77 9.04 10.21
C ALA A 152 1.36 8.61 9.75
N LYS A 153 1.03 8.84 8.47
CA LYS A 153 -0.27 8.56 7.87
C LYS A 153 -0.12 7.56 6.73
N LEU A 154 -1.04 6.60 6.69
CA LEU A 154 -1.16 5.65 5.59
C LEU A 154 -2.25 6.09 4.61
N SER A 155 -1.99 5.90 3.32
CA SER A 155 -2.95 6.06 2.23
C SER A 155 -2.88 4.85 1.31
N ARG A 156 -4.01 4.54 0.66
CA ARG A 156 -4.03 3.48 -0.36
C ARG A 156 -3.29 3.97 -1.60
N SER A 157 -2.25 3.26 -2.01
CA SER A 157 -1.50 3.56 -3.24
C SER A 157 -2.18 2.96 -4.47
N TRP A 158 -2.48 1.66 -4.41
CA TRP A 158 -3.20 0.93 -5.45
C TRP A 158 -3.84 -0.32 -4.85
N GLU A 159 -4.69 -0.97 -5.62
CA GLU A 159 -5.39 -2.21 -5.24
C GLU A 159 -5.60 -3.06 -6.49
N VAL A 160 -5.46 -4.37 -6.34
CA VAL A 160 -5.65 -5.35 -7.42
C VAL A 160 -6.60 -6.42 -6.92
N SER A 161 -7.62 -6.75 -7.74
CA SER A 161 -8.54 -7.83 -7.43
C SER A 161 -7.96 -9.18 -7.84
N THR A 162 -7.99 -10.15 -6.93
CA THR A 162 -7.67 -11.55 -7.21
C THR A 162 -8.95 -12.36 -7.48
N GLY A 163 -8.80 -13.54 -8.05
CA GLY A 163 -9.91 -14.45 -8.28
C GLY A 163 -10.34 -15.23 -7.04
N SER A 164 -11.06 -16.31 -7.32
CA SER A 164 -11.46 -17.31 -6.34
C SER A 164 -11.31 -18.73 -6.92
N LEU A 165 -11.18 -19.72 -6.05
CA LEU A 165 -11.11 -21.13 -6.42
C LEU A 165 -12.12 -21.94 -5.59
N ALA A 166 -13.06 -22.60 -6.26
CA ALA A 166 -14.04 -23.45 -5.59
C ALA A 166 -13.37 -24.70 -5.00
N THR A 167 -13.82 -25.12 -3.82
CA THR A 167 -13.37 -26.36 -3.19
C THR A 167 -14.36 -27.51 -3.47
N PRO A 168 -13.92 -28.78 -3.40
CA PRO A 168 -14.82 -29.91 -3.56
C PRO A 168 -15.99 -29.95 -2.56
N GLU A 169 -15.84 -29.31 -1.39
CA GLU A 169 -16.82 -29.34 -0.30
C GLU A 169 -17.76 -28.11 -0.30
N ASN A 170 -18.02 -27.52 -1.47
CA ASN A 170 -18.80 -26.27 -1.64
C ASN A 170 -18.20 -25.05 -0.93
N GLY A 171 -16.90 -25.07 -0.63
CA GLY A 171 -16.15 -23.92 -0.13
C GLY A 171 -15.58 -23.08 -1.25
N THR A 172 -14.98 -21.95 -0.90
CA THR A 172 -14.26 -21.09 -1.86
C THR A 172 -13.02 -20.50 -1.20
N TRP A 173 -11.89 -20.62 -1.89
CA TRP A 173 -10.64 -19.99 -1.55
C TRP A 173 -10.54 -18.61 -2.23
N THR A 174 -10.16 -17.58 -1.46
CA THR A 174 -9.99 -16.19 -1.94
C THR A 174 -8.85 -15.49 -1.23
N GLY A 175 -8.20 -14.52 -1.87
CA GLY A 175 -7.09 -13.80 -1.27
C GLY A 175 -5.84 -14.67 -1.16
N THR A 176 -5.01 -14.46 -0.15
CA THR A 176 -3.62 -14.96 -0.15
C THR A 176 -3.23 -15.76 1.10
N GLY A 177 -4.20 -16.02 1.98
CA GLY A 177 -4.03 -16.83 3.18
C GLY A 177 -3.15 -16.17 4.24
N TRP A 178 -2.89 -16.91 5.32
CA TRP A 178 -1.93 -16.51 6.35
C TRP A 178 -0.58 -17.15 6.03
N THR A 179 0.55 -16.42 6.02
CA THR A 179 0.73 -14.97 6.25
C THR A 179 0.47 -14.11 5.01
N GLY A 180 0.45 -14.72 3.82
CA GLY A 180 0.23 -13.99 2.57
C GLY A 180 1.33 -12.97 2.25
N GLN A 181 2.56 -13.15 2.73
CA GLN A 181 3.64 -12.22 2.37
C GLN A 181 3.97 -12.33 0.88
N PRO A 182 3.90 -11.23 0.09
CA PRO A 182 4.36 -11.27 -1.30
C PRO A 182 5.88 -11.30 -1.36
N LEU A 183 6.41 -11.82 -2.46
CA LEU A 183 7.78 -11.57 -2.84
C LEU A 183 7.84 -10.18 -3.49
N ILE A 184 8.85 -9.40 -3.15
CA ILE A 184 9.05 -8.07 -3.73
C ILE A 184 10.50 -8.01 -4.15
N VAL A 185 10.78 -7.88 -5.44
CA VAL A 185 12.15 -7.95 -5.97
C VAL A 185 12.39 -6.81 -6.94
N GLN A 186 13.44 -6.04 -6.69
CA GLN A 186 13.99 -5.10 -7.66
C GLN A 186 15.02 -5.83 -8.51
N TRP A 187 14.62 -6.13 -9.75
CA TRP A 187 15.41 -6.91 -10.68
C TRP A 187 16.56 -6.08 -11.26
N GLU A 188 17.75 -6.69 -11.34
CA GLU A 188 18.84 -6.15 -12.15
C GLU A 188 18.47 -6.14 -13.64
N ASP A 189 19.02 -5.20 -14.40
CA ASP A 189 18.71 -5.04 -15.82
C ASP A 189 19.01 -6.32 -16.62
N SER A 190 20.09 -7.03 -16.27
CA SER A 190 20.49 -8.30 -16.89
C SER A 190 19.44 -9.39 -16.71
N VAL A 191 18.86 -9.50 -15.51
CA VAL A 191 17.80 -10.47 -15.19
C VAL A 191 16.50 -10.03 -15.83
N ARG A 192 16.15 -8.73 -15.72
CA ARG A 192 14.90 -8.14 -16.22
C ARG A 192 14.71 -8.42 -17.72
N ALA A 193 15.79 -8.36 -18.50
CA ALA A 193 15.77 -8.66 -19.93
C ALA A 193 15.38 -10.11 -20.27
N THR A 194 15.59 -11.05 -19.34
CA THR A 194 15.23 -12.47 -19.50
C THR A 194 13.82 -12.81 -19.01
N LEU A 195 13.18 -11.89 -18.28
CA LEU A 195 11.84 -12.10 -17.76
C LEU A 195 10.80 -11.93 -18.87
N GLY A 196 9.72 -12.72 -18.79
CA GLY A 196 8.54 -12.57 -19.62
C GLY A 196 7.66 -11.36 -19.26
N ILE A 197 8.25 -10.23 -18.87
CA ILE A 197 7.53 -8.98 -18.55
C ILE A 197 7.16 -8.21 -19.82
N TYR A 198 6.10 -7.40 -19.73
CA TYR A 198 5.67 -6.51 -20.81
C TYR A 198 6.75 -5.47 -21.13
N ASP A 199 6.82 -5.08 -22.41
CA ASP A 199 7.87 -4.17 -22.92
C ASP A 199 7.88 -2.81 -22.20
N SER A 200 6.72 -2.34 -21.74
CA SER A 200 6.58 -1.10 -20.95
C SER A 200 7.41 -1.08 -19.66
N PHE A 201 7.84 -2.23 -19.17
CA PHE A 201 8.63 -2.36 -17.94
C PHE A 201 10.09 -2.76 -18.19
N LYS A 202 10.47 -3.19 -19.39
CA LYS A 202 11.83 -3.69 -19.70
C LYS A 202 12.92 -2.63 -19.56
N GLU A 203 12.57 -1.37 -19.79
CA GLU A 203 13.51 -0.23 -19.70
C GLU A 203 13.20 0.68 -18.51
N LYS A 204 12.28 0.27 -17.62
CA LYS A 204 11.95 1.05 -16.44
C LYS A 204 13.08 0.97 -15.42
N GLU A 205 13.78 2.08 -15.21
CA GLU A 205 14.78 2.20 -14.14
C GLU A 205 14.15 1.86 -12.78
N GLY A 206 14.87 1.07 -11.98
CA GLY A 206 14.40 0.66 -10.65
C GLY A 206 13.17 -0.23 -10.65
N PHE A 207 12.86 -0.89 -11.77
CA PHE A 207 11.74 -1.83 -11.87
C PHE A 207 11.73 -2.82 -10.69
N THR A 208 10.68 -2.72 -9.88
CA THR A 208 10.44 -3.56 -8.71
C THR A 208 9.13 -4.28 -8.89
N GLU A 209 9.19 -5.60 -8.86
CA GLU A 209 8.06 -6.48 -9.12
C GLU A 209 7.57 -7.12 -7.83
N VAL A 210 6.27 -7.03 -7.61
CA VAL A 210 5.53 -7.77 -6.60
C VAL A 210 5.07 -9.07 -7.23
N ILE A 211 5.48 -10.21 -6.65
CA ILE A 211 5.09 -11.54 -7.09
C ILE A 211 4.27 -12.16 -5.98
N TYR A 212 3.01 -12.48 -6.28
CA TYR A 212 2.03 -12.83 -5.27
C TYR A 212 1.24 -14.08 -5.64
N PRO A 213 1.63 -15.24 -5.13
CA PRO A 213 0.81 -16.44 -5.16
C PRO A 213 -0.45 -16.25 -4.32
N ALA A 214 -1.60 -16.61 -4.87
CA ALA A 214 -2.90 -16.43 -4.24
C ALA A 214 -3.68 -17.76 -4.12
N MET A 215 -4.64 -17.80 -3.21
CA MET A 215 -5.44 -18.98 -2.93
C MET A 215 -6.40 -19.36 -4.07
N ASP A 216 -6.56 -18.49 -5.07
CA ASP A 216 -7.32 -18.80 -6.29
C ASP A 216 -6.52 -19.64 -7.32
N GLY A 217 -5.31 -20.04 -6.95
CA GLY A 217 -4.42 -20.90 -7.72
C GLY A 217 -3.54 -20.20 -8.74
N LYS A 218 -3.49 -18.87 -8.69
CA LYS A 218 -2.66 -18.06 -9.59
C LYS A 218 -1.49 -17.40 -8.87
N ILE A 219 -0.45 -17.11 -9.64
CA ILE A 219 0.63 -16.20 -9.25
C ILE A 219 0.46 -14.91 -10.03
N TYR A 220 0.28 -13.80 -9.31
CA TYR A 220 0.13 -12.47 -9.87
C TYR A 220 1.47 -11.73 -9.89
N PHE A 221 1.63 -10.84 -10.87
CA PHE A 221 2.84 -10.03 -11.05
C PHE A 221 2.46 -8.56 -11.25
N MET A 222 2.90 -7.68 -10.35
CA MET A 222 2.56 -6.25 -10.38
C MET A 222 3.80 -5.38 -10.22
N GLU A 223 3.80 -4.20 -10.80
CA GLU A 223 4.85 -3.21 -10.58
C GLU A 223 4.57 -2.49 -9.25
N LEU A 224 5.56 -2.43 -8.35
CA LEU A 224 5.37 -2.01 -6.95
C LEU A 224 4.80 -0.59 -6.81
N SER A 225 5.21 0.36 -7.66
CA SER A 225 4.78 1.76 -7.52
C SER A 225 3.38 2.04 -8.06
N THR A 226 2.93 1.28 -9.05
CA THR A 226 1.69 1.53 -9.80
C THR A 226 0.61 0.47 -9.60
N GLY A 227 0.98 -0.74 -9.19
CA GLY A 227 0.07 -1.90 -9.14
C GLY A 227 -0.31 -2.46 -10.51
N LEU A 228 0.29 -1.95 -11.60
CA LEU A 228 0.02 -2.44 -12.95
C LEU A 228 0.57 -3.84 -13.14
N GLU A 229 -0.18 -4.69 -13.83
CA GLU A 229 0.26 -6.04 -14.18
C GLU A 229 1.52 -5.98 -15.05
N THR A 230 2.57 -6.69 -14.65
CA THR A 230 3.85 -6.73 -15.38
C THR A 230 3.93 -7.87 -16.37
N ARG A 231 3.09 -8.89 -16.19
CA ARG A 231 2.93 -10.07 -17.04
C ARG A 231 1.69 -10.87 -16.64
N ALA A 232 1.20 -11.68 -17.58
CA ALA A 232 0.04 -12.53 -17.36
C ALA A 232 0.22 -13.42 -16.11
N PRO A 233 -0.83 -13.60 -15.28
CA PRO A 233 -0.77 -14.48 -14.13
C PRO A 233 -0.47 -15.93 -14.55
N ILE A 234 0.33 -16.63 -13.74
CA ILE A 234 0.56 -18.07 -13.94
C ILE A 234 -0.55 -18.81 -13.21
N ASP A 235 -1.36 -19.58 -13.95
CA ASP A 235 -2.42 -20.42 -13.40
C ASP A 235 -1.91 -21.84 -13.15
N LEU A 236 -1.88 -22.25 -11.89
CA LEU A 236 -1.54 -23.62 -11.50
C LEU A 236 -2.77 -24.47 -11.16
N GLY A 237 -3.96 -23.86 -11.03
CA GLY A 237 -5.18 -24.54 -10.60
C GLY A 237 -5.10 -25.17 -9.21
N GLN A 238 -4.12 -24.78 -8.39
CA GLN A 238 -3.87 -25.34 -7.06
C GLN A 238 -3.70 -24.22 -6.05
N VAL A 239 -4.38 -24.33 -4.91
CA VAL A 239 -4.35 -23.31 -3.85
C VAL A 239 -2.92 -23.06 -3.35
N PHE A 240 -2.51 -21.80 -3.31
CA PHE A 240 -1.31 -21.39 -2.59
C PHE A 240 -1.67 -20.96 -1.18
N LYS A 241 -1.28 -21.79 -0.19
CA LYS A 241 -1.45 -21.48 1.22
C LYS A 241 -0.06 -21.40 1.86
N GLY A 242 0.23 -20.26 2.50
CA GLY A 242 1.49 -20.01 3.24
C GLY A 242 1.61 -20.85 4.50
#